data_AF-A0A382XL57-F1
#
_entry.id   AF-A0A382XL57-F1
#
_cell.length_a   1.000
_cell.length_b   1.000
_cell.length_c   1.000
_cell.angle_alpha   90.00
_cell.angle_beta   90.00
_cell.angle_gamma   90.00
#
_symmetry.space_group_name_H-M   'P 1'
#
loop_
_entity.id
_entity.type
_entity.pdbx_description
1 polymer ?
#
loop_
_entity_poly.entity_id
_entity_poly.type
_entity_poly.pdbx_seq_one_letter_code
_entity_poly.pdbx_strand_id
1 'polypeptide(L)'
;LIEYNARLGDPEAMNVLPLLESDFVALCRAITDGNLHEVDVKFRNQATVCKYAVPEGYPDNPVKGEPIDVSGIENREGLFYASVDIKNDQLVEAGSRTVAVVGMADSITAAEQIAEREISTVTGPLFHRTDIGTKELVQKRIDHMDTLR
;
A
#
# COMPACT_ATOMS: atom_id res chain seq x y z
N LEU A 1 18.44 -12.43 8.38
CA LEU A 1 17.50 -11.55 9.09
C LEU A 1 18.08 -10.14 9.06
N ILE A 2 17.32 -9.14 8.58
CA ILE A 2 17.78 -7.74 8.50
C ILE A 2 17.48 -7.02 9.82
N GLU A 3 16.21 -7.02 10.26
CA GLU A 3 15.77 -6.43 11.52
C GLU A 3 14.47 -7.09 12.05
N TYR A 4 14.11 -6.78 13.31
CA TYR A 4 12.77 -7.01 13.86
C TYR A 4 12.17 -5.65 14.23
N ASN A 5 10.95 -5.38 13.77
CA ASN A 5 10.19 -4.20 14.14
C ASN A 5 8.82 -4.62 14.67
N ALA A 6 8.38 -4.02 15.78
CA ALA A 6 7.09 -4.32 16.38
C ALA A 6 5.90 -3.66 15.65
N ARG A 7 6.17 -2.71 14.74
CA ARG A 7 5.12 -2.02 13.98
C ARG A 7 4.48 -2.96 12.97
N LEU A 8 3.19 -2.76 12.74
CA LEU A 8 2.55 -3.27 11.54
C LEU A 8 3.14 -2.52 10.34
N GLY A 9 3.69 -3.27 9.37
CA GLY A 9 4.47 -2.71 8.26
C GLY A 9 3.69 -1.68 7.43
N ASP A 10 4.42 -0.77 6.81
CA ASP A 10 3.87 0.25 5.92
C ASP A 10 4.85 0.44 4.77
N PRO A 11 4.47 0.08 3.51
CA PRO A 11 3.12 -0.25 3.03
C PRO A 11 2.62 -1.70 3.25
N GLU A 12 3.36 -2.57 3.94
CA GLU A 12 3.07 -4.02 3.93
C GLU A 12 1.66 -4.37 4.46
N ALA A 13 1.16 -3.65 5.48
CA ALA A 13 -0.19 -3.86 6.00
C ALA A 13 -1.29 -3.64 4.95
N MET A 14 -1.12 -2.64 4.08
CA MET A 14 -2.08 -2.30 3.02
C MET A 14 -2.15 -3.38 1.94
N ASN A 15 -1.15 -4.25 1.81
CA ASN A 15 -1.23 -5.42 0.94
C ASN A 15 -1.90 -6.61 1.64
N VAL A 16 -1.55 -6.84 2.91
CA VAL A 16 -1.97 -8.07 3.62
C VAL A 16 -3.41 -7.98 4.13
N LEU A 17 -3.81 -6.86 4.71
CA LEU A 17 -5.11 -6.73 5.36
C LEU A 17 -6.31 -6.80 4.40
N PRO A 18 -6.26 -6.26 3.17
CA PRO A 18 -7.37 -6.43 2.22
C PRO A 18 -7.66 -7.89 1.84
N LEU A 19 -6.65 -8.76 1.96
CA LEU A 19 -6.81 -10.19 1.71
C LEU A 19 -7.36 -10.94 2.92
N LEU A 20 -7.40 -10.35 4.11
CA LEU A 20 -7.84 -11.02 5.33
C LEU A 20 -9.37 -11.25 5.28
N GLU A 21 -9.78 -12.53 5.31
CA GLU A 21 -11.19 -12.91 5.39
C GLU A 21 -11.68 -13.05 6.84
N SER A 22 -10.77 -13.41 7.75
CA SER A 22 -11.06 -13.52 9.18
C SER A 22 -11.32 -12.14 9.81
N ASP A 23 -12.12 -12.10 10.86
CA ASP A 23 -12.38 -10.88 11.61
C ASP A 23 -11.10 -10.38 12.31
N PHE A 24 -10.57 -9.25 11.84
CA PHE A 24 -9.36 -8.64 12.37
C PHE A 24 -9.46 -8.31 13.87
N VAL A 25 -10.63 -7.86 14.35
CA VAL A 25 -10.83 -7.50 15.76
C VAL A 25 -10.79 -8.76 16.63
N ALA A 26 -11.42 -9.85 16.16
CA ALA A 26 -11.36 -11.14 16.83
C ALA A 26 -9.90 -11.67 16.91
N LEU A 27 -9.12 -11.49 15.85
CA LEU A 27 -7.69 -11.84 15.85
C LEU A 27 -6.89 -11.01 16.85
N CYS A 28 -7.07 -9.68 16.87
CA CYS A 28 -6.42 -8.81 17.84
C CYS A 28 -6.75 -9.24 19.27
N ARG A 29 -8.01 -9.58 19.54
CA ARG A 29 -8.43 -10.07 20.86
C ARG A 29 -7.77 -11.42 21.21
N ALA A 30 -7.74 -12.36 20.28
CA ALA A 30 -7.08 -13.65 20.51
C ALA A 30 -5.57 -13.51 20.76
N ILE A 31 -4.92 -12.53 20.13
CA ILE A 31 -3.53 -12.16 20.42
C ILE A 31 -3.39 -11.66 21.86
N THR A 32 -4.22 -10.70 22.28
CA THR A 32 -4.14 -10.14 23.65
C THR A 32 -4.50 -11.16 24.73
N ASP A 33 -5.38 -12.10 24.42
CA ASP A 33 -5.83 -13.15 25.33
C ASP A 33 -4.87 -14.37 25.33
N GLY A 34 -3.88 -14.42 24.43
CA GLY A 34 -2.90 -15.51 24.35
C GLY A 34 -3.40 -16.78 23.63
N ASN A 35 -4.57 -16.72 22.99
CA ASN A 35 -5.27 -17.87 22.40
C ASN A 35 -5.30 -17.83 20.87
N LEU A 36 -4.37 -17.11 20.22
CA LEU A 36 -4.30 -17.04 18.76
C LEU A 36 -4.20 -18.43 18.10
N HIS A 37 -3.58 -19.39 18.78
CA HIS A 37 -3.45 -20.78 18.31
C HIS A 37 -4.79 -21.51 18.13
N GLU A 38 -5.88 -20.99 18.69
CA GLU A 38 -7.24 -21.53 18.57
C GLU A 38 -8.02 -20.92 17.40
N VAL A 39 -7.48 -19.87 16.74
CA VAL A 39 -8.17 -19.14 15.67
C VAL A 39 -7.65 -19.54 14.30
N ASP A 40 -8.57 -19.85 13.39
CA ASP A 40 -8.27 -20.10 11.97
C ASP A 40 -8.18 -18.78 11.19
N VAL A 41 -6.96 -18.44 10.75
CA VAL A 41 -6.68 -17.19 10.02
C VAL A 41 -6.72 -17.46 8.52
N LYS A 42 -7.72 -16.90 7.84
CA LYS A 42 -7.96 -17.11 6.40
C LYS A 42 -7.67 -15.86 5.61
N PHE A 43 -7.05 -16.08 4.46
CA PHE A 43 -6.78 -15.05 3.47
C PHE A 43 -7.33 -15.48 2.12
N ARG A 44 -7.85 -14.51 1.37
CA ARG A 44 -8.23 -14.68 -0.03
C ARG A 44 -7.01 -15.10 -0.83
N ASN A 45 -7.18 -16.08 -1.72
CA ASN A 45 -6.17 -16.47 -2.69
C ASN A 45 -6.14 -15.48 -3.86
N GLN A 46 -5.72 -14.24 -3.58
CA GLN A 46 -5.57 -13.16 -4.54
C GLN A 46 -4.23 -12.44 -4.31
N ALA A 47 -3.78 -11.73 -5.33
CA ALA A 47 -2.61 -10.87 -5.26
C ALA A 47 -3.02 -9.42 -5.03
N THR A 48 -2.19 -8.67 -4.32
CA THR A 48 -2.31 -7.22 -4.18
C THR A 48 -1.03 -6.52 -4.63
N VAL A 49 -1.17 -5.29 -5.12
CA VAL A 49 -0.05 -4.37 -5.35
C VAL A 49 -0.42 -3.00 -4.81
N CYS A 50 0.42 -2.48 -3.92
CA CYS A 50 0.26 -1.15 -3.32
C CYS A 50 1.25 -0.16 -3.96
N LYS A 51 0.76 0.95 -4.49
CA LYS A 51 1.58 2.07 -4.98
C LYS A 51 1.26 3.33 -4.18
N TYR A 52 2.30 4.00 -3.69
CA TYR A 52 2.18 5.32 -3.04
C TYR A 52 2.42 6.42 -4.06
N ALA A 53 1.58 7.45 -4.02
CA ALA A 53 1.93 8.79 -4.48
C ALA A 53 2.56 9.54 -3.30
N VAL A 54 3.73 10.14 -3.52
CA VAL A 54 4.50 10.86 -2.50
C VAL A 54 4.85 12.26 -3.00
N PRO A 55 5.10 13.22 -2.10
CA PRO A 55 5.46 14.59 -2.48
C PRO A 55 6.71 14.62 -3.34
N GLU A 56 6.75 15.52 -4.33
CA GLU A 56 7.99 15.86 -5.01
C GLU A 56 9.11 16.18 -3.99
N GLY A 57 10.30 15.67 -4.24
CA GLY A 57 11.45 15.83 -3.34
C GLY A 57 11.47 14.89 -2.12
N TYR A 58 10.45 14.06 -1.90
CA TYR A 58 10.51 12.98 -0.90
C TYR A 58 11.64 11.97 -1.23
N PRO A 59 12.43 11.52 -0.25
CA PRO A 59 12.26 11.73 1.20
C PRO A 59 13.01 12.95 1.77
N ASP A 60 13.86 13.60 0.98
CA ASP A 60 14.84 14.57 1.50
C ASP A 60 14.24 15.97 1.70
N ASN A 61 13.53 16.49 0.69
CA ASN A 61 12.93 17.83 0.68
C ASN A 61 11.49 17.79 0.13
N PRO A 62 10.56 17.11 0.82
CA PRO A 62 9.19 16.95 0.33
C PRO A 62 8.42 18.27 0.30
N VAL A 63 7.69 18.51 -0.79
CA VAL A 63 6.67 19.56 -0.89
C VAL A 63 5.57 19.32 0.16
N LYS A 64 4.94 20.41 0.66
CA LYS A 64 3.97 20.37 1.76
C LYS A 64 2.90 21.43 1.58
N GLY A 65 1.69 21.10 2.01
CA GLY A 65 0.56 22.02 2.06
C GLY A 65 -0.06 22.33 0.70
N GLU A 66 0.40 21.68 -0.36
CA GLU A 66 -0.12 21.85 -1.70
C GLU A 66 -1.38 20.97 -1.92
N PRO A 67 -2.35 21.44 -2.71
CA PRO A 67 -3.54 20.67 -3.02
C PRO A 67 -3.24 19.39 -3.79
N ILE A 68 -3.97 18.33 -3.48
CA ILE A 68 -3.97 17.08 -4.24
C ILE A 68 -5.40 16.72 -4.63
N ASP A 69 -5.55 16.05 -5.76
CA ASP A 69 -6.83 15.53 -6.23
C ASP A 69 -6.77 14.02 -6.35
N VAL A 70 -7.76 13.36 -5.75
CA VAL A 70 -7.95 11.91 -5.76
C VAL A 70 -9.32 11.53 -6.32
N SER A 71 -10.07 12.47 -6.92
CA SER A 71 -11.40 12.23 -7.46
C SER A 71 -11.38 11.32 -8.70
N GLY A 72 -10.24 11.20 -9.36
CA GLY A 72 -10.05 10.29 -10.49
C GLY A 72 -9.98 8.81 -10.10
N ILE A 73 -9.80 8.49 -8.82
CA ILE A 73 -9.79 7.11 -8.33
C ILE A 73 -11.21 6.57 -8.30
N GLU A 74 -11.46 5.53 -9.09
CA GLU A 74 -12.75 4.84 -9.21
C GLU A 74 -12.97 3.91 -8.02
N ASN A 75 -11.94 3.12 -7.66
CA ASN A 75 -12.04 2.19 -6.53
C ASN A 75 -11.68 2.86 -5.20
N ARG A 76 -12.67 3.47 -4.56
CA ARG A 76 -12.50 4.16 -3.28
C ARG A 76 -12.10 3.22 -2.12
N GLU A 77 -12.42 1.93 -2.19
CA GLU A 77 -12.03 0.95 -1.17
C GLU A 77 -10.54 0.61 -1.21
N GLY A 78 -9.91 0.78 -2.38
CA GLY A 78 -8.47 0.60 -2.57
C GLY A 78 -7.63 1.84 -2.25
N LEU A 79 -8.24 2.98 -1.92
CA LEU A 79 -7.54 4.23 -1.60
C LEU A 79 -7.29 4.38 -0.10
N PHE A 80 -6.03 4.59 0.25
CA PHE A 80 -5.59 4.85 1.61
C PHE A 80 -4.98 6.25 1.70
N TYR A 81 -5.48 7.04 2.63
CA TYR A 81 -4.89 8.32 3.01
C TYR A 81 -3.84 8.09 4.09
N ALA A 82 -2.64 8.63 3.90
CA ALA A 82 -1.55 8.53 4.85
C ALA A 82 -1.17 9.92 5.40
N SER A 83 -0.31 10.65 4.71
CA SER A 83 0.18 11.96 5.15
C SER A 83 -0.54 13.10 4.42
N VAL A 84 -1.80 13.34 4.77
CA VAL A 84 -2.66 14.40 4.22
C VAL A 84 -3.33 15.21 5.32
N ASP A 85 -3.83 16.40 4.96
CA ASP A 85 -4.61 17.28 5.83
C ASP A 85 -5.76 17.92 5.02
N ILE A 86 -6.73 18.54 5.71
CA ILE A 86 -7.77 19.34 5.07
C ILE A 86 -7.57 20.82 5.46
N LYS A 87 -7.31 21.66 4.46
CA LYS A 87 -7.15 23.11 4.65
C LYS A 87 -8.08 23.85 3.69
N ASN A 88 -8.89 24.76 4.23
CA ASN A 88 -9.89 25.51 3.45
C ASN A 88 -10.77 24.60 2.59
N ASP A 89 -11.24 23.49 3.17
CA ASP A 89 -12.03 22.45 2.50
C ASP A 89 -11.34 21.74 1.31
N GLN A 90 -10.01 21.87 1.20
CA GLN A 90 -9.19 21.18 0.21
C GLN A 90 -8.28 20.15 0.86
N LEU A 91 -8.17 18.98 0.22
CA LEU A 91 -7.20 17.96 0.60
C LEU A 91 -5.79 18.41 0.19
N VAL A 92 -4.86 18.43 1.13
CA VAL A 92 -3.47 18.84 0.91
C VAL A 92 -2.50 17.78 1.39
N GLU A 93 -1.32 17.70 0.77
CA GLU A 93 -0.24 16.84 1.23
C GLU A 93 0.46 17.40 2.49
N ALA A 94 0.96 16.52 3.36
CA ALA A 94 1.62 16.91 4.61
C ALA A 94 3.14 16.60 4.66
N GLY A 95 3.74 16.20 3.53
CA GLY A 95 5.20 16.09 3.41
C GLY A 95 5.81 14.73 3.72
N SER A 96 5.02 13.67 3.68
CA SER A 96 5.48 12.28 3.66
C SER A 96 4.59 11.52 2.67
N ARG A 97 4.69 10.19 2.62
CA ARG A 97 3.84 9.34 1.77
C ARG A 97 2.37 9.77 1.86
N THR A 98 1.82 10.29 0.76
CA THR A 98 0.59 11.09 0.76
C THR A 98 -0.65 10.21 0.70
N VAL A 99 -0.78 9.44 -0.38
CA VAL A 99 -1.88 8.48 -0.59
C VAL A 99 -1.35 7.21 -1.22
N ALA A 100 -1.94 6.08 -0.88
CA ALA A 100 -1.66 4.80 -1.52
C ALA A 100 -2.91 4.27 -2.23
N VAL A 101 -2.68 3.58 -3.35
CA VAL A 101 -3.71 2.76 -3.99
C VAL A 101 -3.28 1.31 -3.99
N VAL A 102 -4.23 0.44 -3.62
CA VAL A 102 -4.07 -1.02 -3.64
C VAL A 102 -4.93 -1.59 -4.75
N GLY A 103 -4.28 -2.16 -5.77
CA GLY A 103 -4.92 -3.04 -6.72
C GLY A 103 -4.98 -4.46 -6.17
N MET A 104 -6.08 -5.18 -6.45
CA MET A 104 -6.29 -6.56 -6.03
C MET A 104 -6.88 -7.37 -7.19
N ALA A 105 -6.29 -8.52 -7.49
CA ALA A 105 -6.70 -9.38 -8.59
C ALA A 105 -6.13 -10.81 -8.42
N ASP A 106 -6.44 -11.69 -9.37
CA ASP A 106 -6.01 -13.10 -9.32
C ASP A 106 -4.51 -13.29 -9.66
N SER A 107 -3.81 -12.23 -10.08
CA SER A 107 -2.36 -12.27 -10.32
C SER A 107 -1.71 -10.93 -9.99
N ILE A 108 -0.41 -10.96 -9.67
CA ILE A 108 0.37 -9.76 -9.35
C ILE A 108 0.33 -8.77 -10.53
N THR A 109 0.45 -9.24 -11.76
CA THR A 109 0.40 -8.38 -12.95
C THR A 109 -0.94 -7.68 -13.11
N ALA A 110 -2.06 -8.39 -12.88
CA ALA A 110 -3.38 -7.75 -12.94
C ALA A 110 -3.60 -6.75 -11.79
N ALA A 111 -3.13 -7.09 -10.58
CA ALA A 111 -3.20 -6.19 -9.43
C ALA A 111 -2.35 -4.93 -9.64
N GLU A 112 -1.16 -5.07 -10.23
CA GLU A 112 -0.27 -3.97 -10.60
C GLU A 112 -0.93 -3.04 -11.61
N GLN A 113 -1.55 -3.57 -12.67
CA GLN A 113 -2.24 -2.76 -13.69
C GLN A 113 -3.38 -1.95 -13.09
N ILE A 114 -4.14 -2.53 -12.15
CA ILE A 114 -5.18 -1.79 -11.42
C ILE A 114 -4.54 -0.67 -10.59
N ALA A 115 -3.53 -0.99 -9.78
CA ALA A 115 -2.87 0.01 -8.93
C ALA A 115 -2.26 1.16 -9.74
N GLU A 116 -1.60 0.84 -10.86
CA GLU A 116 -1.00 1.83 -11.76
C GLU A 116 -2.04 2.73 -12.43
N ARG A 117 -3.12 2.14 -12.93
CA ARG A 117 -4.21 2.90 -13.57
C ARG A 117 -4.79 3.92 -12.60
N GLU A 118 -5.12 3.49 -11.39
CA GLU A 118 -5.76 4.33 -10.39
C GLU A 118 -4.80 5.40 -9.84
N ILE A 119 -3.58 5.03 -9.44
CA ILE A 119 -2.63 5.99 -8.86
C ILE A 119 -2.23 7.07 -9.87
N SER A 120 -2.22 6.76 -11.17
CA SER A 120 -1.94 7.73 -12.25
C SER A 120 -3.04 8.77 -12.42
N THR A 121 -4.22 8.58 -11.81
CA THR A 121 -5.29 9.59 -11.79
C THR A 121 -5.14 10.61 -10.67
N VAL A 122 -4.26 10.35 -9.69
CA VAL A 122 -3.97 11.28 -8.61
C VAL A 122 -3.19 12.46 -9.16
N THR A 123 -3.63 13.67 -8.86
CA THR A 123 -2.95 14.91 -9.30
C THR A 123 -2.51 15.76 -8.10
N GLY A 124 -1.52 16.62 -8.34
CA GLY A 124 -0.81 17.40 -7.32
C GLY A 124 0.71 17.32 -7.56
N PRO A 125 1.53 18.00 -6.75
CA PRO A 125 3.00 17.90 -6.81
C PRO A 125 3.48 16.57 -6.21
N LEU A 126 3.01 15.47 -6.80
CA LEU A 126 3.23 14.11 -6.36
C LEU A 126 3.91 13.29 -7.46
N PHE A 127 4.63 12.25 -7.06
CA PHE A 127 5.10 11.21 -7.95
C PHE A 127 4.93 9.83 -7.32
N HIS A 128 4.88 8.79 -8.15
CA HIS A 128 4.94 7.40 -7.71
C HIS A 128 6.00 6.62 -8.48
N ARG A 129 6.42 5.49 -7.92
CA ARG A 129 7.25 4.53 -8.66
C ARG A 129 6.36 3.67 -9.55
N THR A 130 6.64 3.69 -10.85
CA THR A 130 5.89 2.91 -11.86
C THR A 130 6.28 1.43 -11.87
N ASP A 131 7.48 1.08 -11.39
CA ASP A 131 8.04 -0.28 -11.46
C ASP A 131 7.55 -1.22 -10.35
N ILE A 132 6.79 -0.73 -9.37
CA ILE A 132 6.30 -1.55 -8.24
C ILE A 132 5.32 -2.62 -8.76
N GLY A 133 5.60 -3.89 -8.47
CA GLY A 133 4.75 -5.02 -8.84
C GLY A 133 4.83 -5.43 -10.31
N THR A 134 5.66 -4.79 -11.13
CA THR A 134 5.81 -5.17 -12.54
C THR A 134 6.44 -6.55 -12.66
N LYS A 135 6.10 -7.26 -13.75
CA LYS A 135 6.62 -8.61 -14.02
C LYS A 135 8.15 -8.61 -14.04
N GLU A 136 8.75 -7.59 -14.63
CA GLU A 136 10.20 -7.42 -14.74
C GLU A 136 10.85 -7.24 -13.36
N LEU A 137 10.30 -6.38 -12.50
CA LEU A 137 10.84 -6.18 -11.16
C LEU A 137 10.70 -7.45 -10.32
N VAL A 138 9.54 -8.11 -10.36
CA VAL A 138 9.29 -9.37 -9.63
C VAL A 138 10.26 -10.46 -10.09
N GLN A 139 10.40 -10.66 -11.40
CA GLN A 139 11.33 -11.66 -11.94
C GLN A 139 12.77 -11.37 -11.52
N LYS A 140 13.20 -10.09 -11.60
CA LYS A 140 14.54 -9.69 -11.14
C LYS A 140 14.79 -10.04 -9.67
N ARG A 141 13.77 -9.95 -8.80
CA ARG A 141 13.90 -10.34 -7.38
C ARG A 141 13.97 -11.87 -7.21
N ILE A 142 13.21 -12.62 -7.99
CA ILE A 142 13.27 -14.09 -8.02
C ILE A 142 14.68 -14.53 -8.44
N ASP A 143 15.16 -14.04 -9.58
CA ASP A 143 16.48 -14.39 -10.13
C ASP A 143 17.58 -14.04 -9.12
N HIS A 144 17.51 -12.87 -8.48
CA HIS A 144 18.48 -12.50 -7.45
C HIS A 144 18.47 -13.48 -6.28
N MET A 145 17.29 -13.89 -5.79
CA MET A 145 17.20 -14.85 -4.68
C MET A 145 17.77 -16.22 -5.06
N ASP A 146 17.59 -16.65 -6.30
CA ASP A 146 18.15 -17.92 -6.78
C ASP A 146 19.69 -17.87 -6.88
N THR A 147 20.30 -16.70 -7.08
CA THR A 147 21.78 -16.56 -7.01
C THR A 147 22.36 -16.66 -5.59
N LEU A 148 21.51 -16.51 -4.56
CA LEU A 148 21.92 -16.56 -3.15
C LEU A 148 21.70 -17.94 -2.52
N ARG A 149 21.07 -18.88 -3.25
CA ARG A 149 20.82 -20.26 -2.83
C ARG A 149 21.91 -21.18 -3.34
#